data_AF-A0A969L027-F1
#
_entry.id   AF-A0A969L027-F1
#
_cell.length_a   1.000
_cell.length_b   1.000
_cell.length_c   1.000
_cell.angle_alpha   90.00
_cell.angle_beta   90.00
_cell.angle_gamma   90.00
#
_symmetry.space_group_name_H-M   'P 1'
#
loop_
_entity.id
_entity.type
_entity.pdbx_description
1 polymer ?
#
loop_
_entity_poly.entity_id
_entity_poly.type
_entity_poly.pdbx_seq_one_letter_code
_entity_poly.pdbx_strand_id
1 'polypeptide(L)'
;MAKKVYVLDTNVILSDVNCFYSFKTSNILVPLKVIQELDKHKKSEVLGFNARSAIKFIDALRQKGSINTGVKIGKGYGVLQVVGHNDYKMPSEFPLSDPDNQILATAMNEKSKEENKDKKFIVVSNDVNLRIKCDALGLECQDFKEDHVIKNRAELFSGANELLVDDVLIDRFYRGEEVVPNVVFLKI
;
A
#
# COMPACT_ATOMS: atom_id res chain seq x y z
N MET A 1 -1.51 -23.46 8.83
CA MET A 1 -0.69 -22.76 7.80
C MET A 1 0.00 -21.57 8.44
N ALA A 2 1.27 -21.35 8.14
CA ALA A 2 2.02 -20.18 8.61
C ALA A 2 1.34 -18.87 8.16
N LYS A 3 1.25 -17.88 9.05
CA LYS A 3 0.62 -16.59 8.74
C LYS A 3 1.52 -15.80 7.79
N LYS A 4 0.98 -15.37 6.64
CA LYS A 4 1.72 -14.58 5.66
C LYS A 4 1.76 -13.11 6.05
N VAL A 5 2.92 -12.49 5.81
CA VAL A 5 3.18 -11.06 5.92
C VAL A 5 3.77 -10.62 4.58
N TYR A 6 3.05 -9.75 3.87
CA TYR A 6 3.50 -9.20 2.60
C TYR A 6 4.23 -7.89 2.82
N VAL A 7 5.48 -7.80 2.39
CA VAL A 7 6.31 -6.61 2.46
C VAL A 7 6.20 -5.86 1.14
N LEU A 8 5.61 -4.68 1.15
CA LEU A 8 5.34 -3.95 -0.09
C LEU A 8 6.52 -3.07 -0.50
N ASP A 9 6.81 -3.10 -1.79
CA ASP A 9 7.63 -2.10 -2.48
C ASP A 9 6.79 -0.85 -2.84
N THR A 10 7.45 0.29 -3.01
CA THR A 10 6.87 1.55 -3.45
C THR A 10 6.18 1.42 -4.80
N ASN A 11 6.80 0.72 -5.76
CA ASN A 11 6.25 0.58 -7.11
C ASN A 11 4.89 -0.12 -7.13
N VAL A 12 4.66 -1.07 -6.21
CA VAL A 12 3.36 -1.74 -6.07
C VAL A 12 2.27 -0.73 -5.69
N ILE A 13 2.55 0.10 -4.69
CA ILE A 13 1.59 1.10 -4.19
C ILE A 13 1.39 2.25 -5.21
N LEU A 14 2.46 2.63 -5.92
CA LEU A 14 2.39 3.66 -6.96
C LEU A 14 1.63 3.18 -8.20
N SER A 15 1.63 1.87 -8.48
CA SER A 15 0.89 1.29 -9.60
C SER A 15 -0.60 1.18 -9.28
N ASP A 16 -0.96 0.73 -8.07
CA ASP A 16 -2.35 0.63 -7.62
C ASP A 16 -2.49 0.94 -6.13
N VAL A 17 -3.22 2.01 -5.80
CA VAL A 17 -3.51 2.38 -4.41
C VAL A 17 -4.36 1.33 -3.68
N ASN A 18 -5.12 0.51 -4.42
CA ASN A 18 -5.97 -0.54 -3.84
C ASN A 18 -5.19 -1.80 -3.49
N CYS A 19 -3.87 -1.85 -3.73
CA CYS A 19 -3.03 -3.01 -3.43
C CYS A 19 -3.16 -3.48 -1.98
N PHE A 20 -3.46 -2.57 -1.02
CA PHE A 20 -3.66 -2.90 0.39
C PHE A 20 -4.81 -3.89 0.64
N TYR A 21 -5.74 -4.03 -0.29
CA TYR A 21 -6.88 -4.96 -0.18
C TYR A 21 -6.62 -6.31 -0.89
N SER A 22 -5.62 -6.38 -1.77
CA SER A 22 -5.31 -7.59 -2.56
C SER A 22 -4.81 -8.77 -1.73
N PHE A 23 -4.37 -8.54 -0.50
CA PHE A 23 -3.76 -9.56 0.38
C PHE A 23 -4.74 -10.26 1.33
N LYS A 24 -6.04 -9.95 1.24
CA LYS A 24 -7.12 -10.56 2.05
C LYS A 24 -6.77 -10.54 3.54
N THR A 25 -6.87 -11.68 4.23
CA THR A 25 -6.61 -11.83 5.67
C THR A 25 -5.12 -11.80 6.05
N SER A 26 -4.21 -11.66 5.09
CA SER A 26 -2.76 -11.61 5.35
C SER A 26 -2.35 -10.24 5.87
N ASN A 27 -1.29 -10.21 6.66
CA ASN A 27 -0.75 -8.95 7.16
C ASN A 27 0.08 -8.25 6.07
N ILE A 28 0.14 -6.93 6.15
CA ILE A 28 0.92 -6.07 5.28
C ILE A 28 1.94 -5.33 6.11
N LEU A 29 3.19 -5.39 5.67
CA LEU A 29 4.30 -4.61 6.19
C LEU A 29 4.69 -3.57 5.14
N VAL A 30 4.65 -2.30 5.50
CA VAL A 30 5.12 -1.20 4.65
C VAL A 30 6.42 -0.68 5.25
N PRO A 31 7.58 -0.88 4.61
CA PRO A 31 8.82 -0.33 5.09
C PRO A 31 8.76 1.20 5.19
N LEU A 32 9.40 1.77 6.22
CA LEU A 32 9.44 3.23 6.40
C LEU A 32 10.04 3.93 5.18
N LYS A 33 10.98 3.27 4.48
CA LYS A 33 11.56 3.77 3.23
C LYS A 33 10.49 4.02 2.17
N VAL A 34 9.51 3.14 2.04
CA VAL A 34 8.40 3.28 1.10
C VAL A 34 7.57 4.52 1.40
N ILE A 35 7.32 4.82 2.68
CA ILE A 35 6.62 6.05 3.07
C ILE A 35 7.37 7.31 2.59
N GLN A 36 8.70 7.31 2.72
CA GLN A 36 9.53 8.44 2.26
C GLN A 36 9.48 8.59 0.74
N GLU A 37 9.40 7.50 -0.01
CA GLU A 37 9.32 7.53 -1.46
C GLU A 37 7.94 7.96 -1.95
N LEU A 38 6.87 7.48 -1.32
CA LEU A 38 5.52 7.98 -1.58
C LEU A 38 5.44 9.50 -1.38
N ASP A 39 6.09 10.03 -0.34
CA ASP A 39 6.12 11.48 -0.11
C ASP A 39 6.78 12.25 -1.26
N LYS A 40 7.92 11.77 -1.77
CA LYS A 40 8.60 12.35 -2.94
C LYS A 40 7.72 12.33 -4.20
N HIS A 41 6.93 11.27 -4.38
CA HIS A 41 6.07 11.09 -5.54
C HIS A 41 4.77 11.90 -5.48
N LYS A 42 4.43 12.56 -4.36
CA LYS A 42 3.21 13.37 -4.23
C LYS A 42 3.11 14.51 -5.25
N LYS A 43 4.22 14.99 -5.81
CA LYS A 43 4.25 16.06 -6.82
C LYS A 43 4.27 15.53 -8.27
N SER A 44 4.33 14.22 -8.46
CA SER A 44 4.28 13.62 -9.79
C SER A 44 2.89 13.84 -10.42
N GLU A 45 2.85 14.24 -11.69
CA GLU A 45 1.60 14.34 -12.45
C GLU A 45 0.98 12.96 -12.67
N VAL A 46 1.81 11.96 -12.98
CA VAL A 46 1.37 10.59 -13.30
C VAL A 46 1.11 9.78 -12.03
N LEU A 47 2.05 9.79 -11.09
CA LEU A 47 2.02 8.88 -9.92
C LEU A 47 1.50 9.56 -8.65
N GLY A 48 1.32 10.88 -8.66
CA GLY A 48 1.01 11.65 -7.46
C GLY A 48 -0.36 11.36 -6.89
N PHE A 49 -1.33 10.95 -7.71
CA PHE A 49 -2.64 10.53 -7.23
C PHE A 49 -2.51 9.32 -6.29
N ASN A 50 -1.92 8.23 -6.77
CA ASN A 50 -1.73 7.01 -5.99
C ASN A 50 -0.89 7.26 -4.73
N ALA A 51 0.20 8.04 -4.85
CA ALA A 51 1.03 8.43 -3.71
C ALA A 51 0.23 9.18 -2.63
N ARG A 52 -0.55 10.20 -3.00
CA ARG A 52 -1.37 10.98 -2.06
C ARG A 52 -2.47 10.12 -1.43
N SER A 53 -3.14 9.30 -2.23
CA SER A 53 -4.22 8.43 -1.76
C SER A 53 -3.71 7.36 -0.80
N ALA A 54 -2.56 6.75 -1.08
CA ALA A 54 -1.91 5.79 -0.17
C ALA A 54 -1.54 6.43 1.17
N ILE A 55 -0.95 7.64 1.15
CA ILE A 55 -0.62 8.36 2.39
C ILE A 55 -1.88 8.70 3.19
N LYS A 56 -2.96 9.16 2.55
CA LYS A 56 -4.24 9.42 3.21
C LYS A 56 -4.83 8.15 3.82
N PHE A 57 -4.74 7.01 3.13
CA PHE A 57 -5.19 5.72 3.65
C PHE A 57 -4.41 5.30 4.90
N ILE A 58 -3.08 5.37 4.86
CA ILE A 58 -2.22 5.03 6.01
C ILE A 58 -2.47 6.01 7.16
N ASP A 59 -2.70 7.29 6.87
CA ASP A 59 -3.06 8.31 7.86
C ASP A 59 -4.38 7.97 8.59
N ALA A 60 -5.42 7.59 7.83
CA ALA A 60 -6.70 7.17 8.37
C ALA A 60 -6.59 5.92 9.25
N LEU A 61 -5.68 4.98 8.93
CA LEU A 61 -5.38 3.85 9.81
C LEU A 61 -4.69 4.29 11.09
N ARG A 62 -3.72 5.21 11.03
CA ARG A 62 -3.04 5.76 12.22
C ARG A 62 -4.00 6.42 13.20
N GLN A 63 -5.12 6.97 12.74
CA GLN A 63 -6.16 7.54 13.61
C GLN A 63 -6.96 6.47 14.37
N LYS A 64 -6.95 5.21 13.92
CA LYS A 64 -7.68 4.09 14.52
C LYS A 64 -6.83 3.25 15.49
N GLY A 65 -5.52 3.50 15.56
CA GLY A 65 -4.61 2.74 16.39
C GLY A 65 -3.14 2.97 16.04
N SER A 66 -2.26 2.18 16.65
CA SER A 66 -0.82 2.39 16.50
C SER A 66 -0.27 1.72 15.24
N ILE A 67 0.15 2.54 14.26
CA ILE A 67 0.66 2.04 12.97
C ILE A 67 1.96 1.23 13.10
N ASN A 68 2.73 1.44 14.17
CA ASN A 68 3.99 0.74 14.42
C ASN A 68 3.78 -0.71 14.91
N THR A 69 2.68 -1.02 15.60
CA THR A 69 2.31 -2.37 16.05
C THR A 69 1.26 -3.01 15.15
N GLY A 70 0.69 -2.23 14.22
CA GLY A 70 -0.21 -2.68 13.18
C GLY A 70 -1.66 -2.30 13.47
N VAL A 71 -2.36 -1.84 12.43
CA VAL A 71 -3.77 -1.46 12.49
C VAL A 71 -4.57 -2.30 11.50
N LYS A 72 -5.75 -2.77 11.92
CA LYS A 72 -6.64 -3.55 11.06
C LYS A 72 -7.13 -2.70 9.88
N ILE A 73 -6.96 -3.22 8.66
CA ILE A 73 -7.38 -2.55 7.42
C ILE A 73 -8.92 -2.47 7.35
N GLY A 74 -9.59 -3.57 7.69
CA GLY A 74 -11.05 -3.67 7.64
C GLY A 74 -11.54 -5.07 7.96
N LYS A 75 -12.86 -5.30 7.84
CA LYS A 75 -13.44 -6.64 7.98
C LYS A 75 -13.00 -7.51 6.79
N GLY A 76 -12.53 -8.73 7.06
CA GLY A 76 -12.02 -9.63 6.01
C GLY A 76 -10.59 -9.36 5.56
N TYR A 77 -9.94 -8.31 6.10
CA TYR A 77 -8.56 -7.95 5.80
C TYR A 77 -7.64 -8.11 7.01
N GLY A 78 -6.33 -8.23 6.74
CA GLY A 78 -5.30 -8.29 7.78
C GLY A 78 -5.02 -6.95 8.46
N VAL A 79 -3.84 -6.86 9.07
CA VAL A 79 -3.32 -5.61 9.64
C VAL A 79 -2.26 -5.01 8.73
N LEU A 80 -2.23 -3.68 8.64
CA LEU A 80 -1.15 -2.93 8.03
C LEU A 80 -0.26 -2.36 9.13
N GLN A 81 1.04 -2.57 9.00
CA GLN A 81 2.06 -2.08 9.91
C GLN A 81 3.14 -1.33 9.13
N VAL A 82 3.63 -0.21 9.68
CA VAL A 82 4.76 0.54 9.13
C VAL A 82 5.95 0.38 10.07
N VAL A 83 7.08 -0.11 9.57
CA VAL A 83 8.31 -0.32 10.36
C VAL A 83 9.56 0.05 9.57
N GLY A 84 10.63 0.45 10.26
CA GLY A 84 11.95 0.65 9.67
C GLY A 84 12.82 -0.61 9.74
N HIS A 85 14.02 -0.54 9.17
CA HIS A 85 14.97 -1.66 9.15
C HIS A 85 15.71 -1.90 10.48
N ASN A 86 15.54 -1.00 11.48
CA ASN A 86 16.03 -1.07 12.87
C ASN A 86 17.29 -1.95 13.08
N ASP A 87 18.48 -1.37 12.90
CA ASP A 87 19.81 -1.94 13.16
C ASP A 87 20.16 -3.29 12.52
N TYR A 88 19.33 -3.79 11.60
CA TYR A 88 19.64 -5.01 10.88
C TYR A 88 20.91 -4.86 10.04
N LYS A 89 21.88 -5.75 10.28
CA LYS A 89 23.15 -5.78 9.55
C LYS A 89 22.98 -6.56 8.25
N MET A 90 22.92 -5.81 7.15
CA MET A 90 22.96 -6.38 5.81
C MET A 90 24.38 -6.83 5.44
N PRO A 91 24.54 -7.79 4.51
CA PRO A 91 25.84 -8.08 3.91
C PRO A 91 26.46 -6.82 3.28
N SER A 92 27.79 -6.78 3.19
CA SER A 92 28.54 -5.62 2.66
C SER A 92 28.14 -5.21 1.24
N GLU A 93 27.67 -6.18 0.45
CA GLU A 93 27.21 -6.02 -0.92
C GLU A 93 25.84 -5.30 -1.01
N PHE A 94 25.15 -5.13 0.11
CA PHE A 94 23.83 -4.49 0.22
C PHE A 94 23.89 -3.22 1.09
N PRO A 95 24.55 -2.15 0.62
CA PRO A 95 24.67 -0.92 1.39
C PRO A 95 23.30 -0.28 1.63
N LEU A 96 23.05 0.18 2.86
CA LEU A 96 21.78 0.83 3.25
C LEU A 96 21.62 2.25 2.69
N SER A 97 22.58 2.76 1.91
CA SER A 97 22.39 3.96 1.09
C SER A 97 21.42 3.72 -0.08
N ASP A 98 21.33 2.48 -0.56
CA ASP A 98 20.35 2.06 -1.57
C ASP A 98 18.96 1.88 -0.92
N PRO A 99 17.91 2.56 -1.43
CA PRO A 99 16.54 2.39 -0.99
C PRO A 99 16.02 0.95 -0.96
N ASP A 100 16.31 0.17 -2.01
CA ASP A 100 15.90 -1.22 -2.12
C ASP A 100 16.43 -2.03 -0.95
N ASN A 101 17.69 -1.79 -0.60
CA ASN A 101 18.37 -2.51 0.48
C ASN A 101 17.75 -2.15 1.84
N GLN A 102 17.19 -0.95 2.02
CA GLN A 102 16.43 -0.60 3.23
C GLN A 102 15.09 -1.34 3.30
N ILE A 103 14.40 -1.54 2.18
CA ILE A 103 13.17 -2.35 2.08
C ILE A 103 13.49 -3.80 2.46
N LEU A 104 14.54 -4.39 1.87
CA LEU A 104 14.96 -5.77 2.12
C LEU A 104 15.46 -5.96 3.56
N ALA A 105 16.24 -5.01 4.08
CA ALA A 105 16.69 -5.03 5.48
C ALA A 105 15.50 -5.01 6.44
N THR A 106 14.44 -4.26 6.12
CA THR A 106 13.21 -4.25 6.90
C THR A 106 12.53 -5.61 6.91
N ALA A 107 12.41 -6.27 5.76
CA ALA A 107 11.86 -7.62 5.66
C ALA A 107 12.68 -8.63 6.47
N MET A 108 14.01 -8.59 6.35
CA MET A 108 14.91 -9.48 7.08
C MET A 108 14.87 -9.25 8.59
N ASN A 109 14.82 -7.99 9.01
CA ASN A 109 14.71 -7.62 10.41
C ASN A 109 13.44 -8.17 11.06
N GLU A 110 12.29 -7.98 10.42
CA GLU A 110 11.05 -8.52 10.96
C GLU A 110 11.02 -10.05 10.92
N LYS A 111 11.55 -10.66 9.85
CA LYS A 111 11.66 -12.12 9.72
C LYS A 111 12.55 -12.75 10.80
N SER A 112 13.60 -12.06 11.26
CA SER A 112 14.57 -12.59 12.23
C SER A 112 14.08 -12.56 13.68
N LYS A 113 13.02 -11.80 13.99
CA LYS A 113 12.48 -11.71 15.36
C LYS A 113 11.86 -13.02 15.82
N GLU A 114 12.06 -13.36 17.09
CA GLU A 114 11.55 -14.58 17.73
C GLU A 114 10.02 -14.73 17.58
N GLU A 115 9.27 -13.65 17.82
CA GLU A 115 7.80 -13.59 17.70
C GLU A 115 7.26 -13.81 16.28
N ASN A 116 8.16 -13.83 15.29
CA ASN A 116 7.84 -13.92 13.88
C ASN A 116 8.30 -15.23 13.23
N LYS A 117 8.89 -16.17 13.98
CA LYS A 117 9.41 -17.46 13.46
C LYS A 117 8.38 -18.31 12.71
N ASP A 118 7.11 -18.25 13.12
CA ASP A 118 6.01 -19.00 12.48
C ASP A 118 5.33 -18.25 11.32
N LYS A 119 5.87 -17.07 10.95
CA LYS A 119 5.32 -16.22 9.89
C LYS A 119 6.18 -16.35 8.63
N LYS A 120 5.53 -16.23 7.47
CA LYS A 120 6.21 -16.14 6.18
C LYS A 120 6.24 -14.69 5.72
N PHE A 121 7.43 -14.16 5.49
CA PHE A 121 7.63 -12.83 4.92
C PHE A 121 7.87 -12.95 3.42
N ILE A 122 7.04 -12.26 2.65
CA ILE A 122 7.04 -12.31 1.19
C ILE A 122 7.15 -10.88 0.69
N VAL A 123 8.25 -10.53 0.04
CA VAL A 123 8.42 -9.24 -0.62
C VAL A 123 7.53 -9.21 -1.87
N VAL A 124 6.87 -8.09 -2.12
CA VAL A 124 6.02 -7.91 -3.30
C VAL A 124 6.60 -6.79 -4.13
N SER A 125 7.05 -7.11 -5.35
CA SER A 125 7.57 -6.14 -6.31
C SER A 125 7.52 -6.70 -7.72
N ASN A 126 7.29 -5.79 -8.68
CA ASN A 126 7.37 -6.09 -10.11
C ASN A 126 8.76 -5.77 -10.69
N ASP A 127 9.68 -5.21 -9.89
CA ASP A 127 11.04 -4.91 -10.31
C ASP A 127 11.89 -6.20 -10.32
N VAL A 128 12.46 -6.52 -11.49
CA VAL A 128 13.31 -7.71 -11.66
C VAL A 128 14.58 -7.63 -10.80
N ASN A 129 15.19 -6.46 -10.67
CA ASN A 129 16.41 -6.27 -9.88
C ASN A 129 16.14 -6.51 -8.40
N LEU A 130 15.04 -5.97 -7.86
CA LEU A 130 14.67 -6.19 -6.46
C LEU A 130 14.39 -7.68 -6.19
N ARG A 131 13.76 -8.39 -7.14
CA ARG A 131 13.53 -9.83 -7.03
C ARG A 131 14.83 -10.64 -7.02
N ILE A 132 15.78 -10.33 -7.89
CA ILE A 132 17.12 -10.96 -7.88
C ILE A 132 17.82 -10.72 -6.53
N LYS A 133 17.73 -9.50 -5.98
CA LYS A 133 18.25 -9.17 -4.65
C LYS A 133 17.57 -10.00 -3.54
N CYS A 134 16.26 -10.24 -3.62
CA CYS A 134 15.54 -11.10 -2.69
C CYS A 134 16.07 -12.54 -2.72
N ASP A 135 16.22 -13.11 -3.91
CA ASP A 135 16.73 -14.48 -4.09
C ASP A 135 18.14 -14.62 -3.52
N ALA A 136 19.01 -13.64 -3.78
CA ALA A 136 20.36 -13.59 -3.22
C ALA A 136 20.40 -13.53 -1.69
N LEU A 137 19.36 -13.01 -1.03
CA LEU A 137 19.21 -12.93 0.43
C LEU A 137 18.38 -14.09 1.02
N GLY A 138 17.84 -15.00 0.21
CA GLY A 138 16.92 -16.05 0.66
C GLY A 138 15.58 -15.50 1.16
N LEU A 139 15.12 -14.38 0.61
CA LEU A 139 13.78 -13.83 0.82
C LEU A 139 12.83 -14.34 -0.25
N GLU A 140 11.62 -14.75 0.15
CA GLU A 140 10.56 -15.07 -0.81
C GLU A 140 10.08 -13.75 -1.43
N CYS A 141 9.96 -13.70 -2.77
CA CYS A 141 9.48 -12.54 -3.49
C CYS A 141 8.43 -12.93 -4.54
N GLN A 142 7.43 -12.07 -4.77
CA GLN A 142 6.33 -12.32 -5.68
C GLN A 142 5.99 -11.05 -6.47
N ASP A 143 5.56 -11.25 -7.73
CA ASP A 143 4.97 -10.17 -8.52
C ASP A 143 3.63 -9.74 -7.93
N PHE A 144 3.35 -8.44 -8.00
CA PHE A 144 2.01 -7.93 -7.80
C PHE A 144 1.18 -8.18 -9.06
N LYS A 145 0.37 -9.24 -9.03
CA LYS A 145 -0.63 -9.53 -10.07
C LYS A 145 -1.98 -8.95 -9.65
N GLU A 146 -2.53 -8.06 -10.46
CA GLU A 146 -3.85 -7.43 -10.27
C GLU A 146 -5.02 -8.42 -10.35
N ASP A 147 -4.78 -9.69 -10.69
CA ASP A 147 -5.79 -10.76 -10.80
C ASP A 147 -6.58 -11.08 -9.51
N HIS A 148 -6.35 -10.31 -8.44
CA HIS A 148 -7.21 -10.26 -7.27
C HIS A 148 -8.24 -9.13 -7.36
N VAL A 149 -8.89 -8.99 -8.53
CA VAL A 149 -10.06 -8.12 -8.73
C VAL A 149 -11.03 -8.34 -7.57
N ILE A 150 -11.10 -7.32 -6.72
CA ILE A 150 -12.12 -7.19 -5.70
C ILE A 150 -13.44 -7.08 -6.47
N LYS A 151 -14.24 -8.15 -6.40
CA LYS A 151 -15.60 -8.18 -6.99
C LYS A 151 -16.57 -7.19 -6.33
N ASN A 152 -16.11 -6.39 -5.37
CA ASN A 152 -16.92 -5.44 -4.64
C ASN A 152 -16.38 -4.02 -4.82
N ARG A 153 -16.67 -3.42 -5.98
CA ARG A 153 -16.37 -2.01 -6.27
C ARG A 153 -16.96 -1.05 -5.24
N ALA A 154 -17.98 -1.46 -4.50
CA ALA A 154 -18.65 -0.68 -3.47
C ALA A 154 -17.78 -0.31 -2.25
N GLU A 155 -16.67 -1.00 -2.01
CA GLU A 155 -15.73 -0.68 -0.91
C GLU A 155 -14.49 0.09 -1.39
N LEU A 156 -14.31 0.26 -2.70
CA LEU A 156 -13.17 0.97 -3.28
C LEU A 156 -13.48 2.47 -3.25
N PHE A 157 -12.80 3.19 -2.37
CA PHE A 157 -12.83 4.65 -2.39
C PHE A 157 -11.96 5.15 -3.56
N SER A 158 -12.57 5.38 -4.72
CA SER A 158 -11.90 5.85 -5.94
C SER A 158 -11.44 7.31 -5.91
N GLY A 159 -11.71 8.05 -4.82
CA GLY A 159 -11.39 9.48 -4.71
C GLY A 159 -12.23 10.39 -5.63
N ALA A 160 -13.08 9.81 -6.47
CA ALA A 160 -14.08 10.46 -7.30
C ALA A 160 -15.34 9.57 -7.31
N ASN A 161 -16.52 10.18 -7.24
CA ASN A 161 -17.80 9.49 -7.39
C ASN A 161 -18.45 9.97 -8.69
N GLU A 162 -18.99 9.05 -9.46
CA GLU A 162 -19.87 9.38 -10.58
C GLU A 162 -21.29 9.60 -10.03
N LEU A 163 -21.85 10.76 -10.32
CA LEU A 163 -23.22 11.13 -9.94
C LEU A 163 -24.03 11.32 -11.21
N LEU A 164 -25.15 10.62 -11.31
CA LEU A 164 -26.15 10.94 -12.33
C LEU A 164 -26.87 12.22 -11.89
N VAL A 165 -26.73 13.27 -12.69
CA VAL A 165 -27.36 14.57 -12.45
C VAL A 165 -28.14 14.98 -13.70
N ASP A 166 -29.11 15.86 -13.51
CA ASP A 166 -29.82 16.52 -14.61
C ASP A 166 -28.96 17.60 -15.27
N ASP A 167 -29.21 17.84 -16.56
CA ASP A 167 -28.47 18.82 -17.38
C ASP A 167 -28.49 20.22 -16.77
N VAL A 168 -29.56 20.58 -16.07
CA VAL A 168 -29.71 21.89 -15.42
C VAL A 168 -28.64 22.10 -14.35
N LEU A 169 -28.26 21.05 -13.61
CA LEU A 169 -27.22 21.13 -12.59
C LEU A 169 -25.82 21.29 -13.20
N ILE A 170 -25.58 20.66 -14.36
CA ILE A 170 -24.33 20.81 -15.13
C ILE A 170 -24.20 22.25 -15.64
N ASP A 171 -25.27 22.81 -16.22
CA ASP A 171 -25.28 24.18 -16.73
C ASP A 171 -25.00 25.21 -15.63
N ARG A 172 -25.59 25.03 -14.45
CA ARG A 172 -25.36 25.91 -13.30
C ARG A 172 -23.92 25.87 -12.82
N PHE A 173 -23.31 24.69 -12.80
CA PHE A 173 -21.88 24.53 -12.48
C PHE A 173 -20.99 25.30 -13.47
N TYR A 174 -21.25 25.17 -14.78
CA TYR A 174 -20.47 25.90 -15.80
C TYR A 174 -20.68 27.43 -15.77
N ARG A 175 -21.78 27.91 -15.17
CA ARG A 175 -22.01 29.33 -14.89
C ARG A 175 -21.32 29.84 -13.62
N GLY A 176 -20.60 28.99 -12.90
CA GLY A 176 -19.91 29.35 -11.66
C GLY A 176 -20.83 29.50 -10.45
N GLU A 177 -22.06 28.99 -10.54
CA GLU A 177 -22.99 28.96 -9.41
C GLU A 177 -22.58 27.87 -8.41
N GLU A 178 -22.86 28.10 -7.12
CA GLU A 178 -22.73 27.05 -6.11
C GLU A 178 -23.79 25.96 -6.36
N VAL A 179 -23.34 24.73 -6.56
CA VAL A 179 -24.17 23.56 -6.80
C VAL A 179 -23.96 22.53 -5.69
N VAL A 180 -25.05 22.09 -5.08
CA VAL A 180 -25.05 21.01 -4.08
C VAL A 180 -25.88 19.86 -4.65
N PRO A 181 -25.26 18.79 -5.18
CA PRO A 181 -26.00 17.68 -5.73
C PRO A 181 -26.72 16.90 -4.62
N ASN A 182 -28.00 16.56 -4.84
CA ASN A 182 -28.72 15.63 -3.97
C ASN A 182 -28.14 14.23 -4.17
N VAL A 183 -27.45 13.72 -3.15
CA VAL A 183 -26.72 12.44 -3.23
C VAL A 183 -27.71 11.28 -3.09
N VAL A 184 -28.13 10.70 -4.21
CA VAL A 184 -28.73 9.36 -4.23
C VAL A 184 -27.63 8.38 -4.63
N PHE A 185 -27.15 7.61 -3.67
CA PHE A 185 -26.19 6.55 -3.96
C PHE A 185 -26.86 5.46 -4.79
N LEU A 186 -26.56 5.42 -6.09
CA LEU A 186 -26.90 4.29 -6.94
C LEU A 186 -26.02 3.10 -6.52
N LYS A 187 -26.63 2.10 -5.89
CA LYS A 187 -26.02 0.78 -5.74
C LYS A 187 -26.03 0.12 -7.12
N ILE A 188 -24.84 -0.05 -7.71
CA ILE A 188 -24.62 -0.95 -8.85
C ILE A 188 -24.30 -2.33 -8.28
#